data_AF-M6FIM4-F1
#
_entry.id   AF-M6FIM4-F1
#
_cell.length_a   1.000
_cell.length_b   1.000
_cell.length_c   1.000
_cell.angle_alpha   90.00
_cell.angle_beta   90.00
_cell.angle_gamma   90.00
#
_symmetry.space_group_name_H-M   'P 1'
#
loop_
_entity.id
_entity.type
_entity.pdbx_description
1 polymer ?
#
loop_
_entity_poly.entity_id
_entity_poly.type
_entity_poly.pdbx_seq_one_letter_code
_entity_poly.pdbx_strand_id
1 'polypeptide(L)'
;MQKLNLIYSLIGFCFCLVNCLHTVKPNYKVEKFESTTRPQAEIGYVSLGNRSIKESLKKDFSRFIEITEYSEKEKDKIRIAIQEYYYSDEDKNTLGKIGLFNFCIIIPCWKTYDSGVRINYDVNGETQKEEIFTENKKLWVWLPFVLYNIFTFSSENEEYDKTEYLNLLNNISPNIAKSTLEIENKIKPKVAEHLLEKRKELSEWEKVNKNSVRDIVHFLQKVRDKEIEKKAEEFLNNLLDKKVQTHLASSFPFIKPYLNNMVLYPNGDPAGETQFFQIFTRLVLEKDFETGFKQDVKVIHKNGKIIWEITYDGETNLLYFVPYKNNITLEKISRKSDLIELTLDTNFEQRGVGNKGEGLFRAARLYGRFIQYPLWKDLDMDFLDSFK
;
A
#
# COMPACT_ATOMS: atom_id res chain seq x y z
N MET A 1 55.73 23.22 46.37
CA MET A 1 55.72 22.01 45.51
C MET A 1 54.78 20.89 45.97
N GLN A 2 53.93 21.04 47.00
CA GLN A 2 52.98 19.96 47.39
C GLN A 2 51.62 20.01 46.66
N LYS A 3 51.17 21.19 46.18
CA LYS A 3 49.87 21.32 45.49
C LYS A 3 49.84 20.76 44.06
N LEU A 4 50.98 20.66 43.38
CA LEU A 4 51.05 20.12 42.02
C LEU A 4 50.93 18.58 42.01
N ASN A 5 51.52 17.89 42.99
CA ASN A 5 51.51 16.42 43.06
C ASN A 5 50.13 15.83 43.35
N LEU A 6 49.29 16.55 44.12
CA LEU A 6 47.92 16.10 44.39
C LEU A 6 47.06 16.15 43.12
N ILE A 7 47.25 17.20 42.30
CA ILE A 7 46.51 17.38 41.04
C ILE A 7 46.94 16.33 40.02
N TYR A 8 48.23 16.07 39.84
CA TYR A 8 48.70 15.01 38.93
C TYR A 8 48.33 13.60 39.42
N SER A 9 48.31 13.36 40.74
CA SER A 9 47.83 12.09 41.30
C SER A 9 46.32 11.90 41.13
N LEU A 10 45.51 12.97 41.28
CA LEU A 10 44.07 12.94 41.02
C LEU A 10 43.78 12.74 39.54
N ILE A 11 44.50 13.41 38.64
CA ILE A 11 44.38 13.24 37.19
C ILE A 11 44.80 11.82 36.78
N GLY A 12 45.90 11.29 37.32
CA GLY A 12 46.35 9.92 37.08
C GLY A 12 45.37 8.85 37.57
N PHE A 13 44.73 9.06 38.72
CA PHE A 13 43.69 8.17 39.25
C PHE A 13 42.39 8.27 38.43
N CYS A 14 42.06 9.46 37.91
CA CYS A 14 40.92 9.66 37.00
C CYS A 14 41.12 8.94 35.66
N PHE A 15 42.34 8.88 35.12
CA PHE A 15 42.61 8.16 33.85
C PHE A 15 42.49 6.63 33.98
N CYS A 16 42.79 6.05 35.15
CA CYS A 16 42.55 4.62 35.40
C CYS A 16 41.07 4.26 35.55
N LEU A 17 40.20 5.23 35.84
CA LEU A 17 38.77 5.04 36.10
C LEU A 17 37.87 5.35 34.89
N VAL A 18 38.43 5.73 33.74
CA VAL A 18 37.65 6.07 32.53
C VAL A 18 36.81 4.87 32.05
N ASN A 19 37.31 3.65 32.24
CA ASN A 19 36.56 2.41 31.96
C ASN A 19 35.42 2.11 32.96
N CYS A 20 35.25 2.90 34.02
CA CYS A 20 34.18 2.74 35.02
C CYS A 20 33.04 3.75 34.87
N LEU A 21 33.10 4.67 33.89
CA LEU A 21 32.14 5.77 33.74
C LEU A 21 30.85 5.40 32.99
N HIS A 22 30.80 4.22 32.38
CA HIS A 22 29.63 3.75 31.66
C HIS A 22 29.44 2.25 31.92
N THR A 23 28.26 1.85 32.41
CA THR A 23 27.93 0.44 32.58
C THR A 23 26.65 0.11 31.84
N VAL A 24 26.72 -0.89 30.96
CA VAL A 24 25.57 -1.46 30.24
C VAL A 24 25.22 -2.79 30.88
N LYS A 25 23.98 -2.94 31.34
CA LYS A 25 23.46 -4.20 31.88
C LYS A 25 22.30 -4.70 31.01
N PRO A 26 22.49 -5.77 30.24
CA PRO A 26 21.42 -6.33 29.43
C PRO A 26 20.36 -6.98 30.32
N ASN A 27 19.09 -6.76 30.00
CA ASN A 27 17.95 -7.44 30.61
C ASN A 27 17.52 -8.68 29.83
N TYR A 28 18.36 -9.13 28.90
CA TYR A 28 18.15 -10.33 28.08
C TYR A 28 19.33 -11.29 28.23
N LYS A 29 19.09 -12.56 27.92
CA LYS A 29 20.14 -13.57 27.83
C LYS A 29 20.53 -13.76 26.37
N VAL A 30 21.81 -13.58 26.07
CA VAL A 30 22.36 -13.94 24.75
C VAL A 30 22.32 -15.46 24.63
N GLU A 31 21.57 -15.93 23.65
CA GLU A 31 21.47 -17.35 23.34
C GLU A 31 22.58 -17.78 22.39
N LYS A 32 22.91 -19.07 22.39
CA LYS A 32 23.79 -19.64 21.37
C LYS A 32 22.93 -20.10 20.20
N PHE A 33 23.32 -19.72 18.99
CA PHE A 33 22.72 -20.23 17.77
C PHE A 33 23.56 -21.39 17.23
N GLU A 34 23.10 -22.61 17.47
CA GLU A 34 23.72 -23.84 17.01
C GLU A 34 22.74 -24.55 16.06
N SER A 35 22.83 -24.21 14.77
CA SER A 35 22.02 -24.85 13.71
C SER A 35 22.90 -25.19 12.52
N THR A 36 22.66 -26.34 11.90
CA THR A 36 23.31 -26.76 10.65
C THR A 36 22.84 -25.95 9.45
N THR A 37 21.65 -25.34 9.52
CA THR A 37 21.04 -24.53 8.47
C THR A 37 20.74 -23.13 8.98
N ARG A 38 21.15 -22.11 8.23
CA ARG A 38 20.79 -20.71 8.50
C ARG A 38 19.39 -20.44 7.96
N PRO A 39 18.48 -19.84 8.74
CA PRO A 39 17.16 -19.49 8.24
C PRO A 39 17.23 -18.36 7.23
N GLN A 40 16.27 -18.32 6.31
CA GLN A 40 16.18 -17.27 5.30
C GLN A 40 15.29 -16.12 5.77
N ALA A 41 15.78 -14.88 5.67
CA ALA A 41 14.99 -13.69 5.97
C ALA A 41 15.45 -12.45 5.19
N GLU A 42 14.59 -11.45 5.14
CA GLU A 42 14.88 -10.11 4.64
C GLU A 42 14.99 -9.12 5.80
N ILE A 43 15.96 -8.21 5.75
CA ILE A 43 16.00 -7.05 6.64
C ILE A 43 15.10 -5.95 6.06
N GLY A 44 13.98 -5.68 6.74
CA GLY A 44 12.99 -4.69 6.35
C GLY A 44 13.37 -3.26 6.74
N TYR A 45 12.51 -2.62 7.53
CA TYR A 45 12.71 -1.27 8.05
C TYR A 45 13.66 -1.27 9.26
N VAL A 46 14.55 -0.26 9.34
CA VAL A 46 15.46 -0.03 10.47
C VAL A 46 15.34 1.44 10.88
N SER A 47 15.00 1.72 12.15
CA SER A 47 14.67 3.07 12.64
C SER A 47 15.77 4.13 12.48
N LEU A 48 17.05 3.76 12.64
CA LEU A 48 18.20 4.68 12.50
C LEU A 48 18.69 4.84 11.04
N GLY A 49 17.84 4.53 10.07
CA GLY A 49 18.23 4.16 8.70
C GLY A 49 18.94 5.23 7.87
N ASN A 50 20.26 5.06 7.73
CA ASN A 50 21.01 5.41 6.51
C ASN A 50 21.40 4.11 5.77
N ARG A 51 21.63 4.16 4.45
CA ARG A 51 21.93 2.95 3.62
C ARG A 51 23.12 2.13 4.16
N SER A 52 24.12 2.78 4.73
CA SER A 52 25.32 2.17 5.31
C SER A 52 25.02 1.27 6.52
N ILE A 53 24.11 1.68 7.41
CA ILE A 53 23.76 0.90 8.62
C ILE A 53 23.06 -0.40 8.22
N LYS A 54 22.17 -0.34 7.22
CA LYS A 54 21.50 -1.52 6.69
C LYS A 54 22.50 -2.51 6.09
N GLU A 55 23.53 -2.04 5.39
CA GLU A 55 24.59 -2.88 4.82
C GLU A 55 25.48 -3.51 5.90
N SER A 56 25.85 -2.77 6.95
CA SER A 56 26.56 -3.32 8.11
C SER A 56 25.75 -4.40 8.83
N LEU A 57 24.46 -4.15 9.07
CA LEU A 57 23.57 -5.13 9.67
C LEU A 57 23.42 -6.39 8.82
N LYS A 58 23.35 -6.24 7.49
CA LYS A 58 23.35 -7.40 6.59
C LYS A 58 24.62 -8.24 6.80
N LYS A 59 25.78 -7.61 6.89
CA LYS A 59 27.05 -8.30 7.11
C LYS A 59 27.07 -9.04 8.45
N ASP A 60 26.61 -8.41 9.53
CA ASP A 60 26.66 -9.01 10.86
C ASP A 60 25.66 -10.15 11.01
N PHE A 61 24.42 -9.97 10.51
CA PHE A 61 23.39 -11.01 10.55
C PHE A 61 23.70 -12.17 9.59
N SER A 62 24.43 -11.93 8.49
CA SER A 62 24.76 -12.98 7.51
C SER A 62 25.50 -14.19 8.10
N ARG A 63 26.13 -14.02 9.27
CA ARG A 63 26.78 -15.09 10.03
C ARG A 63 25.79 -16.14 10.52
N PHE A 64 24.56 -15.74 10.81
CA PHE A 64 23.54 -16.58 11.43
C PHE A 64 22.30 -16.78 10.55
N ILE A 65 21.99 -15.82 9.67
CA ILE A 65 20.79 -15.77 8.84
C ILE A 65 21.24 -15.66 7.38
N GLU A 66 20.60 -16.40 6.47
CA GLU A 66 20.77 -16.19 5.04
C GLU A 66 19.89 -15.02 4.59
N ILE A 67 20.53 -13.90 4.27
CA ILE A 67 19.81 -12.67 3.96
C ILE A 67 19.45 -12.64 2.49
N THR A 68 18.16 -12.51 2.22
CA THR A 68 17.62 -12.37 0.87
C THR A 68 17.20 -10.94 0.60
N GLU A 69 17.13 -10.56 -0.69
CA GLU A 69 16.62 -9.24 -1.07
C GLU A 69 15.10 -9.22 -1.09
N TYR A 70 14.56 -8.03 -0.81
CA TYR A 70 13.13 -7.76 -0.92
C TYR A 70 12.68 -7.91 -2.36
N SER A 71 11.61 -8.69 -2.56
CA SER A 71 10.87 -8.72 -3.80
C SER A 71 9.40 -8.55 -3.45
N GLU A 72 8.74 -7.56 -4.05
CA GLU A 72 7.29 -7.37 -3.89
C GLU A 72 6.48 -8.62 -4.29
N LYS A 73 7.09 -9.51 -5.09
CA LYS A 73 6.51 -10.76 -5.58
C LYS A 73 6.68 -11.95 -4.63
N GLU A 74 7.46 -11.80 -3.56
CA GLU A 74 7.81 -12.90 -2.64
C GLU A 74 7.36 -12.60 -1.20
N LYS A 75 6.05 -12.38 -1.03
CA LYS A 75 5.42 -12.01 0.25
C LYS A 75 5.51 -13.09 1.34
N ASP A 76 5.84 -14.31 0.96
CA ASP A 76 5.96 -15.46 1.87
C ASP A 76 7.27 -15.49 2.67
N LYS A 77 8.20 -14.55 2.40
CA LYS A 77 9.48 -14.45 3.12
C LYS A 77 9.29 -13.82 4.50
N ILE A 78 10.13 -14.23 5.44
CA ILE A 78 10.23 -13.61 6.76
C ILE A 78 10.92 -12.26 6.62
N ARG A 79 10.26 -11.21 7.08
CA ARG A 79 10.80 -9.86 7.14
C ARG A 79 11.07 -9.47 8.58
N ILE A 80 12.30 -9.08 8.86
CA ILE A 80 12.74 -8.62 10.18
C ILE A 80 12.74 -7.10 10.16
N ALA A 81 11.83 -6.48 10.91
CA ALA A 81 11.78 -5.04 11.12
C ALA A 81 12.37 -4.69 12.50
N ILE A 82 13.25 -3.70 12.52
CA ILE A 82 14.04 -3.34 13.70
C ILE A 82 13.73 -1.89 14.05
N GLN A 83 13.23 -1.66 15.26
CA GLN A 83 12.85 -0.35 15.75
C GLN A 83 13.56 -0.04 17.06
N GLU A 84 14.07 1.17 17.22
CA GLU A 84 14.56 1.66 18.50
C GLU A 84 13.43 1.69 19.51
N TYR A 85 13.75 1.27 20.73
CA TYR A 85 12.84 1.29 21.87
C TYR A 85 13.49 2.12 22.98
N TYR A 86 12.95 3.31 23.23
CA TYR A 86 13.38 4.18 24.32
C TYR A 86 12.28 4.22 25.39
N TYR A 87 12.67 3.98 26.64
CA TYR A 87 11.81 4.22 27.79
C TYR A 87 12.33 5.46 28.52
N SER A 88 11.65 6.59 28.33
CA SER A 88 11.97 7.81 29.07
C SER A 88 11.28 7.74 30.44
N ASP A 89 12.04 7.34 31.46
CA ASP A 89 11.60 7.46 32.85
C ASP A 89 11.68 8.96 33.26
N GLU A 90 10.82 9.80 32.65
CA GLU A 90 10.81 11.27 32.87
C GLU A 90 10.23 11.66 34.23
N ASP A 91 9.57 10.75 34.95
CA ASP A 91 8.75 11.09 36.11
C ASP A 91 9.40 10.91 37.49
N LYS A 92 10.71 10.66 37.59
CA LYS A 92 11.35 10.42 38.91
C LYS A 92 12.38 11.42 39.42
N ASN A 93 12.66 12.54 38.76
CA ASN A 93 13.64 13.51 39.31
C ASN A 93 13.41 14.99 38.92
N THR A 94 12.19 15.50 39.07
CA THR A 94 11.89 16.94 38.89
C THR A 94 12.14 17.80 40.14
N LEU A 95 12.42 17.21 41.31
CA LEU A 95 12.55 17.94 42.59
C LEU A 95 13.99 18.26 43.06
N GLY A 96 15.00 18.21 42.19
CA GLY A 96 16.40 18.39 42.63
C GLY A 96 17.35 19.10 41.68
N LYS A 97 16.89 19.70 40.58
CA LYS A 97 17.79 20.16 39.50
C LYS A 97 18.84 21.19 39.97
N ILE A 98 18.51 22.13 40.86
CA ILE A 98 19.47 23.15 41.31
C ILE A 98 20.45 22.62 42.39
N GLY A 99 20.02 21.67 43.22
CA GLY A 99 20.87 21.05 44.26
C GLY A 99 21.83 19.98 43.73
N LEU A 100 21.40 19.23 42.71
CA LEU A 100 22.22 18.21 42.04
C LEU A 100 23.44 18.82 41.33
N PHE A 101 23.30 19.97 40.66
CA PHE A 101 24.43 20.59 39.95
C PHE A 101 25.61 20.93 40.87
N ASN A 102 25.35 21.42 42.09
CA ASN A 102 26.40 21.73 43.06
C ASN A 102 27.02 20.47 43.69
N PHE A 103 26.24 19.39 43.87
CA PHE A 103 26.75 18.13 44.41
C PHE A 103 27.57 17.33 43.38
N CYS A 104 27.18 17.37 42.10
CA CYS A 104 27.88 16.70 41.01
C CYS A 104 29.27 17.29 40.69
N ILE A 105 29.62 18.45 41.28
CA ILE A 105 30.98 19.03 41.25
C ILE A 105 31.92 18.27 42.18
N ILE A 106 31.41 17.79 43.33
CA ILE A 106 32.20 17.17 44.41
C ILE A 106 32.14 15.64 44.34
N ILE A 107 30.98 15.07 43.99
CA ILE A 107 30.75 13.62 43.92
C ILE A 107 30.23 13.26 42.52
N PRO A 108 30.74 12.22 41.85
CA PRO A 108 30.23 11.80 40.54
C PRO A 108 28.76 11.37 40.66
N CYS A 109 27.92 11.96 39.82
CA CYS A 109 26.50 11.62 39.73
C CYS A 109 26.30 10.51 38.72
N TRP A 110 25.19 9.77 38.83
CA TRP A 110 24.79 8.79 37.82
C TRP A 110 23.46 9.16 37.19
N LYS A 111 23.33 8.92 35.89
CA LYS A 111 22.06 8.92 35.16
C LYS A 111 21.82 7.49 34.68
N THR A 112 20.71 6.91 35.09
CA THR A 112 20.23 5.64 34.54
C THR A 112 19.20 5.93 33.46
N TYR A 113 19.28 5.23 32.34
CA TYR A 113 18.24 5.23 31.32
C TYR A 113 18.16 3.83 30.70
N ASP A 114 16.95 3.45 30.29
CA ASP A 114 16.72 2.19 29.59
C ASP A 114 16.67 2.48 28.08
N SER A 115 17.42 1.70 27.32
CA SER A 115 17.40 1.73 25.86
C SER A 115 17.28 0.31 25.33
N GLY A 116 16.74 0.14 24.15
CA GLY A 116 16.54 -1.18 23.60
C GLY A 116 16.13 -1.18 22.14
N VAL A 117 15.79 -2.38 21.67
CA VAL A 117 15.34 -2.62 20.31
C VAL A 117 14.09 -3.49 20.35
N ARG A 118 13.09 -3.12 19.56
CA ARG A 118 11.95 -3.94 19.20
C ARG A 118 12.22 -4.61 17.85
N ILE A 119 12.05 -5.92 17.80
CA ILE A 119 12.17 -6.75 16.60
C ILE A 119 10.80 -7.31 16.26
N ASN A 120 10.30 -6.99 15.08
CA ASN A 120 9.07 -7.56 14.54
C ASN A 120 9.43 -8.55 13.42
N TYR A 121 8.80 -9.73 13.45
CA TYR A 121 8.95 -10.75 12.43
C TYR A 121 7.65 -10.83 11.64
N ASP A 122 7.64 -10.26 10.43
CA ASP A 122 6.46 -10.18 9.59
C ASP A 122 6.53 -11.23 8.48
N VAL A 123 5.41 -11.88 8.18
CA VAL A 123 5.24 -12.79 7.03
C VAL A 123 3.95 -12.40 6.35
N ASN A 124 3.99 -12.16 5.03
CA ASN A 124 2.83 -11.70 4.26
C ASN A 124 2.15 -10.43 4.82
N GLY A 125 2.93 -9.54 5.45
CA GLY A 125 2.42 -8.32 6.07
C GLY A 125 1.76 -8.50 7.45
N GLU A 126 1.73 -9.72 8.00
CA GLU A 126 1.24 -10.00 9.35
C GLU A 126 2.41 -10.28 10.31
N THR A 127 2.43 -9.59 11.45
CA THR A 127 3.43 -9.80 12.50
C THR A 127 3.20 -11.14 13.20
N GLN A 128 4.12 -12.08 12.99
CA GLN A 128 4.08 -13.42 13.56
C GLN A 128 4.61 -13.45 15.00
N LYS A 129 5.57 -12.57 15.31
CA LYS A 129 6.20 -12.46 16.63
C LYS A 129 6.74 -11.04 16.82
N GLU A 130 6.67 -10.53 18.05
CA GLU A 130 7.33 -9.30 18.49
C GLU A 130 8.27 -9.65 19.66
N GLU A 131 9.50 -9.15 19.62
CA GLU A 131 10.49 -9.32 20.68
C GLU A 131 11.08 -7.97 21.07
N ILE A 132 11.28 -7.74 22.36
CA ILE A 132 11.85 -6.51 22.89
C ILE A 132 13.11 -6.85 23.69
N PHE A 133 14.23 -6.27 23.30
CA PHE A 133 15.53 -6.42 23.97
C PHE A 133 15.92 -5.10 24.60
N THR A 134 16.03 -5.05 25.93
CA THR A 134 16.38 -3.82 26.66
C THR A 134 17.69 -3.96 27.41
N GLU A 135 18.40 -2.83 27.54
CA GLU A 135 19.61 -2.66 28.32
C GLU A 135 19.43 -1.47 29.27
N ASN A 136 19.74 -1.71 30.54
CA ASN A 136 19.82 -0.64 31.53
C ASN A 136 21.23 -0.04 31.46
N LYS A 137 21.29 1.25 31.11
CA LYS A 137 22.54 1.98 30.96
C LYS A 137 22.70 2.95 32.11
N LYS A 138 23.86 2.93 32.74
CA LYS A 138 24.24 3.87 33.80
C LYS A 138 25.43 4.70 33.33
N LEU A 139 25.18 5.98 33.14
CA LEU A 139 26.20 6.98 32.77
C LEU A 139 26.62 7.74 34.02
N TRP A 140 27.91 7.77 34.30
CA TRP A 140 28.46 8.59 35.36
C TRP A 140 28.84 9.97 34.81
N VAL A 141 28.29 11.01 35.43
CA VAL A 141 28.48 12.41 35.06
C VAL A 141 29.22 13.10 36.20
N TRP A 142 30.41 13.62 35.90
CA TRP A 142 31.18 14.43 36.83
C TRP A 142 31.43 15.81 36.23
N LEU A 143 30.94 16.86 36.90
CA LEU A 143 30.85 18.21 36.32
C LEU A 143 32.17 18.79 35.79
N PRO A 144 33.34 18.55 36.42
CA PRO A 144 34.62 19.03 35.90
C PRO A 144 35.01 18.47 34.53
N PHE A 145 34.51 17.28 34.15
CA PHE A 145 34.74 16.66 32.83
C PHE A 145 33.65 17.01 31.80
N VAL A 146 32.46 17.42 32.27
CA VAL A 146 31.34 17.77 31.40
C VAL A 146 31.67 18.98 30.52
N LEU A 147 32.43 19.96 31.02
CA LEU A 147 32.85 21.11 30.20
C LEU A 147 33.84 20.71 29.09
N TYR A 148 34.73 19.73 29.32
CA TYR A 148 35.62 19.21 28.29
C TYR A 148 34.85 18.44 27.20
N ASN A 149 33.87 17.64 27.61
CA ASN A 149 33.02 16.87 26.70
C ASN A 149 32.04 17.76 25.92
N ILE A 150 31.43 18.79 26.52
CA ILE A 150 30.46 19.66 25.81
C ILE A 150 31.08 20.35 24.59
N PHE A 151 32.36 20.75 24.65
CA PHE A 151 33.04 21.41 23.53
C PHE A 151 33.59 20.45 22.46
N THR A 152 33.63 19.14 22.73
CA THR A 152 34.15 18.11 21.80
C THR A 152 33.06 17.17 21.23
N PHE A 153 31.94 16.95 21.94
CA PHE A 153 30.95 15.90 21.62
C PHE A 153 29.80 16.27 20.68
N SER A 154 29.70 17.51 20.18
CA SER A 154 28.55 17.96 19.37
C SER A 154 28.34 17.19 18.06
N SER A 155 29.36 16.51 17.52
CA SER A 155 29.26 15.66 16.33
C SER A 155 29.44 14.16 16.62
N GLU A 156 29.92 13.79 17.81
CA GLU A 156 30.23 12.39 18.19
C GLU A 156 29.04 11.67 18.81
N ASN A 157 28.03 12.38 19.35
CA ASN A 157 26.85 11.74 19.96
C ASN A 157 26.08 10.83 18.98
N GLU A 158 25.86 11.27 17.74
CA GLU A 158 25.17 10.43 16.75
C GLU A 158 25.97 9.19 16.36
N GLU A 159 27.30 9.28 16.31
CA GLU A 159 28.17 8.18 15.93
C GLU A 159 28.36 7.18 17.08
N TYR A 160 28.39 7.69 18.32
CA TYR A 160 28.38 6.91 19.55
C TYR A 160 27.06 6.12 19.70
N ASP A 161 25.91 6.77 19.54
CA ASP A 161 24.59 6.12 19.63
C ASP A 161 24.41 5.05 18.53
N LYS A 162 24.89 5.31 17.30
CA LYS A 162 24.90 4.32 16.21
C LYS A 162 25.79 3.12 16.53
N THR A 163 26.97 3.34 17.09
CA THR A 163 27.91 2.26 17.43
C THR A 163 27.35 1.38 18.54
N GLU A 164 26.75 1.99 19.57
CA GLU A 164 26.13 1.26 20.67
C GLU A 164 24.90 0.47 20.22
N TYR A 165 24.07 1.05 19.35
CA TYR A 165 22.93 0.36 18.72
C TYR A 165 23.38 -0.85 17.89
N LEU A 166 24.42 -0.71 17.07
CA LEU A 166 24.99 -1.81 16.28
C LEU A 166 25.57 -2.92 17.17
N ASN A 167 26.22 -2.56 18.29
CA ASN A 167 26.74 -3.52 19.25
C ASN A 167 25.62 -4.32 19.91
N LEU A 168 24.54 -3.66 20.35
CA LEU A 168 23.34 -4.33 20.87
C LEU A 168 22.77 -5.30 19.82
N LEU A 169 22.59 -4.86 18.58
CA LEU A 169 22.07 -5.71 17.49
C LEU A 169 22.97 -6.92 17.21
N ASN A 170 24.29 -6.75 17.21
CA ASN A 170 25.24 -7.84 17.04
C ASN A 170 25.15 -8.85 18.21
N ASN A 171 24.97 -8.38 19.45
CA ASN A 171 24.82 -9.23 20.63
C ASN A 171 23.53 -10.07 20.60
N ILE A 172 22.42 -9.50 20.10
CA ILE A 172 21.14 -10.21 20.00
C ILE A 172 20.96 -10.96 18.67
N SER A 173 21.91 -10.85 17.73
CA SER A 173 21.84 -11.53 16.43
C SER A 173 21.59 -13.05 16.54
N PRO A 174 22.20 -13.80 17.47
CA PRO A 174 21.89 -15.21 17.68
C PRO A 174 20.44 -15.46 18.10
N ASN A 175 19.88 -14.60 18.96
CA ASN A 175 18.48 -14.69 19.39
C ASN A 175 17.54 -14.44 18.20
N ILE A 176 17.84 -13.41 17.39
CA ILE A 176 17.08 -13.11 16.17
C ILE A 176 17.11 -14.30 15.20
N ALA A 177 18.28 -14.89 14.99
CA ALA A 177 18.42 -16.05 14.11
C ALA A 177 17.62 -17.26 14.60
N LYS A 178 17.62 -17.53 15.90
CA LYS A 178 16.83 -18.62 16.47
C LYS A 178 15.34 -18.39 16.29
N SER A 179 14.83 -17.20 16.61
CA SER A 179 13.42 -16.85 16.41
C SER A 179 13.03 -16.90 14.93
N THR A 180 13.92 -16.48 14.04
CA THR A 180 13.72 -16.59 12.58
C THR A 180 13.60 -18.06 12.16
N LEU A 181 14.46 -18.95 12.66
CA LEU A 181 14.41 -20.39 12.36
C LEU A 181 13.15 -21.07 12.90
N GLU A 182 12.70 -20.70 14.10
CA GLU A 182 11.44 -21.18 14.66
C GLU A 182 10.24 -20.78 13.80
N ILE A 183 10.20 -19.52 13.35
CA ILE A 183 9.16 -19.01 12.47
C ILE A 183 9.23 -19.70 11.11
N GLU A 184 10.42 -19.82 10.52
CA GLU A 184 10.64 -20.51 9.23
C GLU A 184 10.10 -21.93 9.26
N ASN A 185 10.45 -22.71 10.28
CA ASN A 185 9.96 -24.09 10.41
C ASN A 185 8.43 -24.16 10.59
N LYS A 186 7.83 -23.17 11.25
CA LYS A 186 6.38 -23.08 11.44
C LYS A 186 5.64 -22.71 10.14
N ILE A 187 6.21 -21.82 9.32
CA ILE A 187 5.56 -21.31 8.09
C ILE A 187 5.88 -22.14 6.85
N LYS A 188 7.05 -22.80 6.79
CA LYS A 188 7.52 -23.58 5.64
C LYS A 188 6.48 -24.55 5.07
N PRO A 189 5.74 -25.36 5.86
CA PRO A 189 4.69 -26.22 5.30
C PRO A 189 3.54 -25.41 4.68
N LYS A 190 3.15 -24.30 5.31
CA LYS A 190 2.06 -23.42 4.81
C LYS A 190 2.45 -22.72 3.51
N VAL A 191 3.68 -22.22 3.42
CA VAL A 191 4.22 -21.59 2.21
C VAL A 191 4.30 -22.62 1.07
N ALA A 192 4.78 -23.83 1.35
CA ALA A 192 4.84 -24.89 0.35
C ALA A 192 3.44 -25.28 -0.17
N GLU A 193 2.45 -25.37 0.73
CA GLU A 193 1.05 -25.61 0.37
C GLU A 193 0.49 -24.47 -0.49
N HIS A 194 0.68 -23.22 -0.07
CA HIS A 194 0.24 -22.03 -0.82
C HIS A 194 0.84 -21.97 -2.23
N LEU A 195 2.15 -22.21 -2.38
CA LEU A 195 2.81 -22.25 -3.69
C LEU A 195 2.28 -23.38 -4.58
N LEU A 196 1.92 -24.51 -3.98
CA LEU A 196 1.34 -25.64 -4.69
C LEU A 196 -0.11 -25.34 -5.14
N GLU A 197 -0.91 -24.69 -4.30
CA GLU A 197 -2.23 -24.16 -4.65
C GLU A 197 -2.13 -23.15 -5.79
N LYS A 198 -1.24 -22.16 -5.68
CA LYS A 198 -0.99 -21.15 -6.73
C LYS A 198 -0.65 -21.79 -8.07
N ARG A 199 0.21 -22.81 -8.09
CA ARG A 199 0.52 -23.55 -9.33
C ARG A 199 -0.69 -24.29 -9.90
N LYS A 200 -1.54 -24.86 -9.06
CA LYS A 200 -2.80 -25.49 -9.50
C LYS A 200 -3.73 -24.46 -10.12
N GLU A 201 -3.97 -23.34 -9.43
CA GLU A 201 -4.82 -22.26 -9.93
C GLU A 201 -4.29 -21.67 -11.25
N LEU A 202 -2.97 -21.51 -11.41
CA LEU A 202 -2.37 -21.09 -12.68
C LEU A 202 -2.64 -22.10 -13.81
N SER A 203 -2.46 -23.39 -13.55
CA SER A 203 -2.76 -24.45 -14.51
C SER A 203 -4.25 -24.50 -14.85
N GLU A 204 -5.14 -24.26 -13.89
CA GLU A 204 -6.58 -24.17 -14.14
C GLU A 204 -6.92 -22.95 -14.99
N TRP A 205 -6.32 -21.79 -14.69
CA TRP A 205 -6.45 -20.57 -15.48
C TRP A 205 -6.05 -20.80 -16.94
N GLU A 206 -4.96 -21.52 -17.20
CA GLU A 206 -4.53 -21.83 -18.58
C GLU A 206 -5.53 -22.67 -19.37
N LYS A 207 -6.32 -23.50 -18.69
CA LYS A 207 -7.33 -24.39 -19.31
C LYS A 207 -8.68 -23.73 -19.52
N VAL A 208 -8.97 -22.64 -18.82
CA VAL A 208 -10.24 -21.90 -18.95
C VAL A 208 -10.39 -21.36 -20.37
N ASN A 209 -11.53 -21.62 -21.00
CA ASN A 209 -11.88 -21.08 -22.31
C ASN A 209 -12.02 -19.55 -22.24
N LYS A 210 -11.05 -18.86 -22.81
CA LYS A 210 -10.96 -17.39 -22.79
C LYS A 210 -12.00 -16.67 -23.65
N ASN A 211 -12.80 -17.40 -24.43
CA ASN A 211 -13.87 -16.81 -25.22
C ASN A 211 -15.24 -16.87 -24.52
N SER A 212 -15.36 -17.63 -23.42
CA SER A 212 -16.58 -17.73 -22.63
C SER A 212 -16.49 -16.85 -21.39
N VAL A 213 -17.44 -15.92 -21.27
CA VAL A 213 -17.64 -15.09 -20.08
C VAL A 213 -17.99 -15.99 -18.89
N ARG A 214 -18.82 -17.01 -19.10
CA ARG A 214 -19.21 -17.96 -18.05
C ARG A 214 -18.02 -18.70 -17.45
N ASP A 215 -17.14 -19.24 -18.29
CA ASP A 215 -15.99 -20.01 -17.82
C ASP A 215 -15.00 -19.13 -17.04
N ILE A 216 -14.80 -17.88 -17.47
CA ILE A 216 -13.94 -16.91 -16.76
C ILE A 216 -14.56 -16.51 -15.41
N VAL A 217 -15.85 -16.19 -15.37
CA VAL A 217 -16.54 -15.83 -14.12
C VAL A 217 -16.54 -17.00 -13.13
N HIS A 218 -16.79 -18.23 -13.60
CA HIS A 218 -16.75 -19.41 -12.75
C HIS A 218 -15.35 -19.70 -12.20
N PHE A 219 -14.29 -19.39 -12.96
CA PHE A 219 -12.91 -19.42 -12.44
C PHE A 219 -12.69 -18.36 -11.36
N LEU A 220 -13.11 -17.12 -11.62
CA LEU A 220 -12.99 -16.00 -10.67
C LEU A 220 -13.74 -16.22 -9.36
N GLN A 221 -14.83 -17.00 -9.37
CA GLN A 221 -15.54 -17.39 -8.14
C GLN A 221 -14.77 -18.38 -7.24
N LYS A 222 -13.72 -19.04 -7.76
CA LYS A 222 -12.99 -20.10 -7.07
C LYS A 222 -11.54 -19.75 -6.74
N VAL A 223 -10.93 -18.89 -7.53
CA VAL A 223 -9.53 -18.47 -7.36
C VAL A 223 -9.33 -17.82 -5.99
N ARG A 224 -8.21 -18.13 -5.34
CA ARG A 224 -7.83 -17.55 -4.05
C ARG A 224 -6.61 -16.66 -4.16
N ASP A 225 -5.72 -16.94 -5.11
CA ASP A 225 -4.55 -16.11 -5.36
C ASP A 225 -4.96 -14.78 -6.02
N LYS A 226 -4.72 -13.68 -5.32
CA LYS A 226 -5.09 -12.32 -5.76
C LYS A 226 -4.40 -11.85 -7.03
N GLU A 227 -3.20 -12.36 -7.33
CA GLU A 227 -2.50 -11.98 -8.58
C GLU A 227 -3.15 -12.67 -9.78
N ILE A 228 -3.54 -13.93 -9.61
CA ILE A 228 -4.26 -14.68 -10.66
C ILE A 228 -5.67 -14.12 -10.82
N GLU A 229 -6.36 -13.80 -9.72
CA GLU A 229 -7.67 -13.14 -9.72
C GLU A 229 -7.63 -11.85 -10.53
N LYS A 230 -6.72 -10.92 -10.19
CA LYS A 230 -6.57 -9.65 -10.91
C LYS A 230 -6.30 -9.85 -12.41
N LYS A 231 -5.41 -10.80 -12.76
CA LYS A 231 -5.12 -11.12 -14.17
C LYS A 231 -6.36 -11.64 -14.90
N ALA A 232 -7.18 -12.45 -14.24
CA ALA A 232 -8.41 -12.97 -14.81
C ALA A 232 -9.50 -11.90 -14.93
N GLU A 233 -9.61 -10.97 -13.97
CA GLU A 233 -10.52 -9.82 -14.04
C GLU A 233 -10.17 -8.87 -15.17
N GLU A 234 -8.89 -8.52 -15.34
CA GLU A 234 -8.42 -7.70 -16.47
C GLU A 234 -8.76 -8.36 -17.81
N PHE A 235 -8.59 -9.68 -17.90
CA PHE A 235 -8.96 -10.43 -19.09
C PHE A 235 -10.47 -10.41 -19.34
N LEU A 236 -11.28 -10.60 -18.29
CA LEU A 236 -12.75 -10.54 -18.37
C LEU A 236 -13.21 -9.17 -18.87
N ASN A 237 -12.71 -8.08 -18.30
CA ASN A 237 -13.09 -6.72 -18.68
C ASN A 237 -12.79 -6.46 -20.16
N ASN A 238 -11.60 -6.85 -20.64
CA ASN A 238 -11.25 -6.73 -22.05
C ASN A 238 -12.18 -7.56 -22.97
N LEU A 239 -12.58 -8.76 -22.54
CA LEU A 239 -13.54 -9.57 -23.27
C LEU A 239 -14.91 -8.90 -23.32
N LEU A 240 -15.40 -8.38 -22.19
CA LEU A 240 -16.68 -7.69 -22.10
C LEU A 240 -16.71 -6.45 -22.99
N ASP A 241 -15.68 -5.62 -22.97
CA ASP A 241 -15.55 -4.46 -23.85
C ASP A 241 -15.65 -4.86 -25.33
N LYS A 242 -14.94 -5.92 -25.72
CA LYS A 242 -15.01 -6.45 -27.09
C LYS A 242 -16.42 -6.93 -27.45
N LYS A 243 -17.12 -7.58 -26.53
CA LYS A 243 -18.51 -8.05 -26.73
C LYS A 243 -19.47 -6.87 -26.88
N VAL A 244 -19.32 -5.81 -26.08
CA VAL A 244 -20.09 -4.57 -26.19
C VAL A 244 -19.87 -3.92 -27.56
N GLN A 245 -18.61 -3.71 -27.95
CA GLN A 245 -18.27 -3.14 -29.26
C GLN A 245 -18.84 -3.97 -30.42
N THR A 246 -18.73 -5.30 -30.34
CA THR A 246 -19.25 -6.22 -31.37
C THR A 246 -20.76 -6.08 -31.51
N HIS A 247 -21.49 -6.11 -30.39
CA HIS A 247 -22.94 -5.96 -30.38
C HIS A 247 -23.37 -4.60 -30.94
N LEU A 248 -22.74 -3.51 -30.49
CA LEU A 248 -23.07 -2.16 -30.96
C LEU A 248 -22.78 -1.99 -32.46
N ALA A 249 -21.65 -2.50 -32.94
CA ALA A 249 -21.28 -2.44 -34.35
C ALA A 249 -22.23 -3.26 -35.25
N SER A 250 -22.74 -4.40 -34.75
CA SER A 250 -23.70 -5.23 -35.51
C SER A 250 -25.11 -4.63 -35.51
N SER A 251 -25.58 -4.17 -34.35
CA SER A 251 -26.94 -3.66 -34.17
C SER A 251 -27.10 -2.25 -34.75
N PHE A 252 -26.03 -1.44 -34.70
CA PHE A 252 -26.02 -0.05 -35.15
C PHE A 252 -24.78 0.23 -36.02
N PRO A 253 -24.74 -0.27 -37.28
CA PRO A 253 -23.53 -0.12 -38.12
C PRO A 253 -23.05 1.32 -38.31
N PHE A 254 -23.95 2.30 -38.23
CA PHE A 254 -23.64 3.73 -38.35
C PHE A 254 -22.82 4.30 -37.18
N ILE A 255 -22.84 3.68 -35.98
CA ILE A 255 -21.99 4.12 -34.86
C ILE A 255 -20.60 3.47 -34.85
N LYS A 256 -20.40 2.42 -35.66
CA LYS A 256 -19.13 1.67 -35.73
C LYS A 256 -17.87 2.56 -35.87
N PRO A 257 -17.85 3.61 -36.71
CA PRO A 257 -16.67 4.47 -36.84
C PRO A 257 -16.33 5.27 -35.57
N TYR A 258 -17.27 5.39 -34.63
CA TYR A 258 -17.17 6.27 -33.48
C TYR A 258 -17.03 5.53 -32.15
N LEU A 259 -17.07 4.19 -32.12
CA LEU A 259 -17.09 3.40 -30.88
C LEU A 259 -15.91 3.72 -29.95
N ASN A 260 -14.72 3.91 -30.52
CA ASN A 260 -13.50 4.19 -29.77
C ASN A 260 -13.22 5.71 -29.62
N ASN A 261 -14.11 6.56 -30.11
CA ASN A 261 -13.95 8.02 -29.97
C ASN A 261 -14.20 8.42 -28.51
N MET A 262 -13.42 9.38 -28.02
CA MET A 262 -13.64 9.95 -26.70
C MET A 262 -14.94 10.76 -26.68
N VAL A 263 -15.70 10.61 -25.60
CA VAL A 263 -16.94 11.37 -25.37
C VAL A 263 -16.60 12.74 -24.80
N LEU A 264 -17.09 13.80 -25.45
CA LEU A 264 -16.98 15.18 -24.99
C LEU A 264 -18.32 15.70 -24.49
N TYR A 265 -18.28 16.57 -23.49
CA TYR A 265 -19.42 17.38 -23.08
C TYR A 265 -19.66 18.55 -24.06
N PRO A 266 -20.82 19.23 -23.98
CA PRO A 266 -21.17 20.34 -24.89
C PRO A 266 -20.15 21.49 -24.89
N ASN A 267 -19.44 21.70 -23.78
CA ASN A 267 -18.39 22.70 -23.66
C ASN A 267 -17.04 22.25 -24.26
N GLY A 268 -16.96 21.03 -24.80
CA GLY A 268 -15.74 20.45 -25.38
C GLY A 268 -14.84 19.70 -24.39
N ASP A 269 -15.16 19.72 -23.10
CA ASP A 269 -14.38 19.01 -22.09
C ASP A 269 -14.57 17.49 -22.21
N PRO A 270 -13.51 16.68 -21.98
CA PRO A 270 -13.63 15.23 -21.99
C PRO A 270 -14.50 14.73 -20.82
N ALA A 271 -15.36 13.74 -21.09
CA ALA A 271 -16.07 13.00 -20.06
C ALA A 271 -15.16 11.94 -19.40
N GLY A 272 -14.03 12.38 -18.85
CA GLY A 272 -12.94 11.50 -18.41
C GLY A 272 -12.28 10.77 -19.59
N GLU A 273 -11.73 9.57 -19.34
CA GLU A 273 -11.15 8.70 -20.38
C GLU A 273 -12.22 7.82 -21.08
N THR A 274 -13.48 8.26 -21.08
CA THR A 274 -14.62 7.47 -21.56
C THR A 274 -14.68 7.42 -23.08
N GLN A 275 -14.69 6.22 -23.62
CA GLN A 275 -14.93 5.94 -25.04
C GLN A 275 -16.43 5.77 -25.32
N PHE A 276 -16.85 6.06 -26.55
CA PHE A 276 -18.27 6.10 -26.89
C PHE A 276 -19.01 4.79 -26.67
N PHE A 277 -18.37 3.64 -26.91
CA PHE A 277 -19.03 2.36 -26.65
C PHE A 277 -19.30 2.15 -25.15
N GLN A 278 -18.48 2.73 -24.28
CA GLN A 278 -18.52 2.46 -22.84
C GLN A 278 -19.77 3.04 -22.17
N ILE A 279 -20.36 4.12 -22.70
CA ILE A 279 -21.61 4.66 -22.14
C ILE A 279 -22.81 3.71 -22.33
N PHE A 280 -22.64 2.62 -23.08
CA PHE A 280 -23.63 1.56 -23.27
C PHE A 280 -23.25 0.25 -22.56
N THR A 281 -22.10 0.17 -21.89
CA THR A 281 -21.55 -1.07 -21.32
C THR A 281 -22.59 -1.81 -20.51
N ARG A 282 -23.16 -1.17 -19.49
CA ARG A 282 -24.14 -1.80 -18.62
C ARG A 282 -25.43 -2.19 -19.37
N LEU A 283 -25.91 -1.38 -20.32
CA LEU A 283 -27.10 -1.71 -21.11
C LEU A 283 -26.94 -2.99 -21.93
N VAL A 284 -25.74 -3.20 -22.49
CA VAL A 284 -25.47 -4.39 -23.31
C VAL A 284 -25.24 -5.63 -22.44
N LEU A 285 -24.55 -5.45 -21.32
CA LEU A 285 -24.09 -6.55 -20.47
C LEU A 285 -25.13 -7.00 -19.43
N GLU A 286 -25.93 -6.08 -18.89
CA GLU A 286 -26.78 -6.33 -17.73
C GLU A 286 -28.11 -6.98 -18.11
N LYS A 287 -28.49 -8.00 -17.34
CA LYS A 287 -29.81 -8.59 -17.30
C LYS A 287 -30.12 -8.87 -15.84
N ASP A 288 -31.20 -8.28 -15.35
CA ASP A 288 -31.62 -8.41 -13.96
C ASP A 288 -31.83 -9.88 -13.60
N PHE A 289 -31.14 -10.37 -12.56
CA PHE A 289 -31.13 -11.78 -12.23
C PHE A 289 -32.46 -12.30 -11.68
N GLU A 290 -33.30 -11.44 -11.07
CA GLU A 290 -34.58 -11.83 -10.45
C GLU A 290 -35.71 -11.80 -11.47
N THR A 291 -35.78 -10.73 -12.24
CA THR A 291 -36.88 -10.43 -13.18
C THR A 291 -36.56 -10.88 -14.60
N GLY A 292 -35.29 -11.11 -14.93
CA GLY A 292 -34.83 -11.37 -16.29
C GLY A 292 -34.90 -10.14 -17.20
N PHE A 293 -35.26 -8.97 -16.67
CA PHE A 293 -35.40 -7.75 -17.43
C PHE A 293 -34.05 -7.27 -17.96
N LYS A 294 -34.02 -6.92 -19.24
CA LYS A 294 -32.87 -6.31 -19.91
C LYS A 294 -33.31 -5.02 -20.57
N GLN A 295 -32.61 -3.94 -20.28
CA GLN A 295 -32.90 -2.65 -20.88
C GLN A 295 -32.31 -2.58 -22.30
N ASP A 296 -33.17 -2.34 -23.29
CA ASP A 296 -32.73 -2.23 -24.67
C ASP A 296 -31.86 -0.99 -24.94
N VAL A 297 -30.83 -1.17 -25.77
CA VAL A 297 -30.07 -0.06 -26.34
C VAL A 297 -30.87 0.55 -27.50
N LYS A 298 -31.22 1.84 -27.38
CA LYS A 298 -31.93 2.58 -28.43
C LYS A 298 -31.06 3.70 -28.97
N VAL A 299 -30.52 3.52 -30.17
CA VAL A 299 -29.70 4.51 -30.85
C VAL A 299 -30.29 4.79 -32.23
N ILE A 300 -30.47 6.08 -32.54
CA ILE A 300 -31.11 6.56 -33.77
C ILE A 300 -30.14 7.49 -34.50
N HIS A 301 -30.05 7.38 -35.82
CA HIS A 301 -29.33 8.34 -36.64
C HIS A 301 -30.31 9.27 -37.34
N LYS A 302 -30.23 10.57 -37.08
CA LYS A 302 -31.12 11.58 -37.69
C LYS A 302 -30.36 12.87 -37.93
N ASN A 303 -30.45 13.40 -39.16
CA ASN A 303 -29.83 14.68 -39.56
C ASN A 303 -28.32 14.77 -39.25
N GLY A 304 -27.58 13.66 -39.46
CA GLY A 304 -26.14 13.60 -39.18
C GLY A 304 -25.78 13.48 -37.69
N LYS A 305 -26.77 13.29 -36.81
CA LYS A 305 -26.60 13.18 -35.37
C LYS A 305 -26.92 11.77 -34.90
N ILE A 306 -26.15 11.28 -33.93
CA ILE A 306 -26.41 10.03 -33.23
C ILE A 306 -27.21 10.38 -31.98
N ILE A 307 -28.39 9.80 -31.82
CA ILE A 307 -29.30 10.07 -30.71
C ILE A 307 -29.39 8.81 -29.87
N TRP A 308 -28.96 8.89 -28.62
CA TRP A 308 -29.21 7.84 -27.63
C TRP A 308 -30.48 8.17 -26.86
N GLU A 309 -31.47 7.28 -26.96
CA GLU A 309 -32.71 7.36 -26.19
C GLU A 309 -32.62 6.41 -24.99
N ILE A 310 -32.87 6.95 -23.79
CA ILE A 310 -32.84 6.14 -22.57
C ILE A 310 -33.90 6.56 -21.56
N THR A 311 -34.71 5.59 -21.14
CA THR A 311 -35.62 5.75 -20.01
C THR A 311 -34.91 5.33 -18.72
N TYR A 312 -34.78 6.26 -17.77
CA TYR A 312 -34.12 6.02 -16.48
C TYR A 312 -34.82 6.85 -15.40
N ASP A 313 -35.07 6.24 -14.24
CA ASP A 313 -35.83 6.83 -13.13
C ASP A 313 -37.20 7.41 -13.56
N GLY A 314 -37.90 6.70 -14.45
CA GLY A 314 -39.22 7.11 -14.97
C GLY A 314 -39.19 8.24 -16.01
N GLU A 315 -38.01 8.76 -16.36
CA GLU A 315 -37.85 9.83 -17.34
C GLU A 315 -37.16 9.33 -18.61
N THR A 316 -37.66 9.73 -19.79
CA THR A 316 -36.98 9.44 -21.06
C THR A 316 -36.06 10.59 -21.44
N ASN A 317 -34.79 10.30 -21.63
CA ASN A 317 -33.74 11.24 -21.99
C ASN A 317 -33.27 10.96 -23.42
N LEU A 318 -33.01 12.03 -24.18
CA LEU A 318 -32.48 12.00 -25.53
C LEU A 318 -31.14 12.73 -25.55
N LEU A 319 -30.06 12.01 -25.78
CA LEU A 319 -28.70 12.55 -25.84
C LEU A 319 -28.27 12.63 -27.30
N TYR A 320 -27.99 13.84 -27.76
CA TYR A 320 -27.65 14.12 -29.16
C TYR A 320 -26.14 14.28 -29.30
N PHE A 321 -25.54 13.41 -30.10
CA PHE A 321 -24.11 13.34 -30.34
C PHE A 321 -23.77 13.74 -31.76
N VAL A 322 -22.70 14.51 -31.91
CA VAL A 322 -22.14 14.94 -33.19
C VAL A 322 -20.67 14.54 -33.25
N PRO A 323 -20.22 13.86 -34.31
CA PRO A 323 -18.80 13.62 -34.53
C PRO A 323 -18.03 14.93 -34.68
N TYR A 324 -16.93 15.09 -33.96
CA TYR A 324 -16.05 16.25 -34.08
C TYR A 324 -14.58 15.80 -34.03
N LYS A 325 -13.88 15.94 -35.17
CA LYS A 325 -12.53 15.39 -35.37
C LYS A 325 -12.51 13.89 -35.04
N ASN A 326 -11.65 13.46 -34.11
CA ASN A 326 -11.55 12.06 -33.65
C ASN A 326 -12.37 11.79 -32.37
N ASN A 327 -13.29 12.68 -32.00
CA ASN A 327 -14.11 12.59 -30.80
C ASN A 327 -15.60 12.56 -31.15
N ILE A 328 -16.44 12.31 -30.15
CA ILE A 328 -17.89 12.43 -30.26
C ILE A 328 -18.40 13.38 -29.17
N THR A 329 -19.04 14.46 -29.60
CA THR A 329 -19.45 15.54 -28.69
C THR A 329 -20.93 15.42 -28.40
N LEU A 330 -21.31 15.40 -27.12
CA LEU A 330 -22.67 15.65 -26.70
C LEU A 330 -23.02 17.10 -27.06
N GLU A 331 -23.89 17.30 -28.04
CA GLU A 331 -24.33 18.63 -28.46
C GLU A 331 -25.44 19.15 -27.54
N LYS A 332 -26.41 18.29 -27.24
CA LYS A 332 -27.52 18.63 -26.33
C LYS A 332 -28.12 17.39 -25.69
N ILE A 333 -28.83 17.60 -24.59
CA ILE A 333 -29.65 16.59 -23.92
C ILE A 333 -31.05 17.15 -23.74
N SER A 334 -32.05 16.32 -24.05
CA SER A 334 -33.46 16.66 -23.87
C SER A 334 -34.15 15.63 -22.99
N ARG A 335 -35.17 16.06 -22.25
CA ARG A 335 -36.14 15.18 -21.59
C ARG A 335 -37.40 15.12 -22.44
N LYS A 336 -37.94 13.92 -22.62
CA LYS A 336 -39.23 13.68 -23.25
C LYS A 336 -40.28 13.43 -22.16
N SER A 337 -41.30 14.28 -22.13
CA SER A 337 -42.53 14.09 -21.34
C SER A 337 -43.71 14.13 -22.31
N ASP A 338 -44.42 13.02 -22.43
CA ASP A 338 -45.52 12.84 -23.38
C ASP A 338 -45.15 13.24 -24.83
N LEU A 339 -45.83 14.27 -25.38
CA LEU A 339 -45.65 14.80 -26.74
C LEU A 339 -44.61 15.94 -26.82
N ILE A 340 -43.99 16.33 -25.69
CA ILE A 340 -43.10 17.50 -25.62
C ILE A 340 -41.66 17.03 -25.34
N GLU A 341 -40.74 17.50 -26.17
CA GLU A 341 -39.30 17.40 -25.94
C GLU A 341 -38.79 18.73 -25.34
N LEU A 342 -38.30 18.69 -24.11
CA LEU A 342 -37.70 19.83 -23.43
C LEU A 342 -36.17 19.68 -23.45
N THR A 343 -35.47 20.59 -24.14
CA THR A 343 -34.00 20.65 -24.09
C THR A 343 -33.56 21.16 -22.71
N LEU A 344 -32.65 20.45 -22.06
CA LEU A 344 -32.13 20.83 -20.75
C LEU A 344 -30.95 21.80 -20.91
N ASP A 345 -30.81 22.73 -19.98
CA ASP A 345 -29.70 23.67 -19.98
C ASP A 345 -28.37 22.96 -19.69
N THR A 346 -27.39 23.16 -20.56
CA THR A 346 -26.03 22.59 -20.46
C THR A 346 -24.99 23.63 -20.05
N ASN A 347 -25.36 24.90 -19.89
CA ASN A 347 -24.44 25.97 -19.51
C ASN A 347 -24.12 25.93 -18.02
N PHE A 348 -22.82 25.99 -17.68
CA PHE A 348 -22.33 25.87 -16.31
C PHE A 348 -22.01 27.22 -15.64
N GLU A 349 -22.35 28.36 -16.24
CA GLU A 349 -21.93 29.68 -15.72
C GLU A 349 -22.61 30.04 -14.38
N GLN A 350 -21.77 29.96 -13.33
CA GLN A 350 -21.84 30.48 -11.96
C GLN A 350 -23.05 30.10 -11.07
N ARG A 351 -22.69 29.53 -9.90
CA ARG A 351 -23.55 29.15 -8.77
C ARG A 351 -24.52 30.28 -8.39
N GLY A 352 -25.79 30.09 -8.74
CA GLY A 352 -26.90 30.93 -8.29
C GLY A 352 -28.23 30.23 -8.62
N VAL A 353 -29.00 29.95 -7.57
CA VAL A 353 -30.30 29.27 -7.50
C VAL A 353 -31.11 29.28 -8.82
N GLY A 354 -31.23 28.10 -9.43
CA GLY A 354 -31.97 27.81 -10.67
C GLY A 354 -31.39 26.56 -11.35
N ASN A 355 -32.17 25.83 -12.16
CA ASN A 355 -31.80 24.57 -12.85
C ASN A 355 -30.68 24.74 -13.93
N LYS A 356 -29.67 25.57 -13.67
CA LYS A 356 -28.55 25.82 -14.57
C LYS A 356 -27.61 24.63 -14.60
N GLY A 357 -27.24 24.18 -15.79
CA GLY A 357 -26.39 23.00 -15.99
C GLY A 357 -27.07 21.65 -15.68
N GLU A 358 -28.40 21.60 -15.51
CA GLU A 358 -29.16 20.35 -15.27
C GLU A 358 -28.83 19.28 -16.33
N GLY A 359 -28.70 19.68 -17.60
CA GLY A 359 -28.37 18.78 -18.70
C GLY A 359 -26.98 18.17 -18.54
N LEU A 360 -25.98 18.95 -18.13
CA LEU A 360 -24.62 18.44 -17.93
C LEU A 360 -24.56 17.44 -16.78
N PHE A 361 -25.18 17.76 -15.63
CA PHE A 361 -25.28 16.83 -14.50
C PHE A 361 -26.05 15.56 -14.86
N ARG A 362 -27.12 15.69 -15.64
CA ARG A 362 -27.92 14.55 -16.11
C ARG A 362 -27.10 13.64 -17.01
N ALA A 363 -26.38 14.19 -17.99
CA ALA A 363 -25.49 13.43 -18.86
C ALA A 363 -24.39 12.72 -18.05
N ALA A 364 -23.71 13.43 -17.14
CA ALA A 364 -22.69 12.84 -16.27
C ALA A 364 -23.23 11.69 -15.42
N ARG A 365 -24.44 11.83 -14.87
CA ARG A 365 -25.12 10.76 -14.10
C ARG A 365 -25.42 9.54 -14.98
N LEU A 366 -25.92 9.75 -16.19
CA LEU A 366 -26.19 8.66 -17.12
C LEU A 366 -24.90 7.95 -17.54
N TYR A 367 -23.87 8.69 -17.93
CA TYR A 367 -22.57 8.11 -18.26
C TYR A 367 -22.02 7.29 -17.09
N GLY A 368 -21.94 7.89 -15.89
CA GLY A 368 -21.47 7.21 -14.69
C GLY A 368 -22.27 5.95 -14.32
N ARG A 369 -23.57 5.92 -14.62
CA ARG A 369 -24.42 4.74 -14.38
C ARG A 369 -24.13 3.61 -15.36
N PHE A 370 -23.96 3.92 -16.64
CA PHE A 370 -23.92 2.93 -17.71
C PHE A 370 -22.52 2.54 -18.18
N ILE A 371 -21.48 3.28 -17.76
CA ILE A 371 -20.06 2.90 -17.95
C ILE A 371 -19.62 1.72 -17.08
N GLN A 372 -20.23 1.56 -15.91
CA GLN A 372 -19.81 0.54 -14.95
C GLN A 372 -20.20 -0.87 -15.41
N TYR A 373 -19.30 -1.83 -15.20
CA TYR A 373 -19.64 -3.24 -15.34
C TYR A 373 -20.72 -3.65 -14.33
N PRO A 374 -21.73 -4.44 -14.73
CA PRO A 374 -22.70 -5.00 -13.79
C PRO A 374 -22.03 -6.03 -12.87
N LEU A 375 -22.73 -6.40 -11.79
CA LEU A 375 -22.29 -7.52 -10.96
C LEU A 375 -22.32 -8.82 -11.76
N TRP A 376 -21.47 -9.78 -11.40
CA TRP A 376 -21.38 -11.05 -12.15
C TRP A 376 -22.71 -11.81 -12.23
N LYS A 377 -23.54 -11.72 -11.18
CA LYS A 377 -24.86 -12.35 -11.15
C LYS A 377 -25.86 -11.72 -12.14
N ASP A 378 -25.61 -10.48 -12.53
CA ASP A 378 -26.46 -9.69 -13.41
C ASP A 378 -25.89 -9.64 -14.85
N LEU A 379 -24.82 -10.40 -15.14
CA LEU A 379 -24.30 -10.55 -16.50
C LEU A 379 -25.20 -11.48 -17.31
N ASP A 380 -25.62 -11.03 -18.49
CA ASP A 380 -26.39 -11.84 -19.45
C ASP A 380 -25.48 -12.86 -20.18
N MET A 381 -24.95 -13.84 -19.44
CA MET A 381 -23.92 -14.76 -19.95
C MET A 381 -24.37 -15.55 -21.18
N ASP A 382 -25.64 -15.95 -21.27
CA ASP A 382 -26.18 -16.68 -22.43
C ASP A 382 -26.09 -15.84 -23.70
N PHE A 383 -26.46 -14.56 -23.61
CA PHE A 383 -26.33 -13.61 -24.70
C PHE A 383 -24.86 -13.34 -25.03
N LEU A 384 -24.01 -13.11 -24.02
CA LEU A 384 -22.60 -12.76 -24.23
C LEU A 384 -21.78 -13.92 -24.82
N ASP A 385 -22.08 -15.16 -24.45
CA ASP A 385 -21.42 -16.34 -25.00
C ASP A 385 -21.95 -16.72 -26.40
N SER A 386 -23.08 -16.15 -26.84
CA SER A 386 -23.60 -16.35 -28.21
C SER A 386 -22.75 -15.66 -29.29
N PHE A 387 -22.01 -14.60 -28.93
CA PHE A 387 -21.08 -13.92 -29.83
C PHE A 387 -19.82 -14.78 -30.01
N LYS A 388 -19.63 -15.35 -31.20
CA LYS A 388 -18.46 -16.18 -31.51
C LYS A 388 -17.19 -15.36 -31.73
#